data_AF-A0A3B9KAF0-F1
#
_entry.id   AF-A0A3B9KAF0-F1
#
_cell.length_a   1.000
_cell.length_b   1.000
_cell.length_c   1.000
_cell.angle_alpha   90.00
_cell.angle_beta   90.00
_cell.angle_gamma   90.00
#
_symmetry.space_group_name_H-M   'P 1'
#
loop_
_entity.id
_entity.type
_entity.pdbx_description
1 polymer ?
#
loop_
_entity_poly.entity_id
_entity_poly.type
_entity_poly.pdbx_seq_one_letter_code
_entity_poly.pdbx_strand_id
1 'polypeptide(L)'
;AITKSGDLLWSQNLGDPNGQNTYRQLIITDSVIGILYTTPSDSGLITSVSAYDKSFGQKIWELKDSNHEPDFLTSDGNSIYTSFRSPHGFGVEAINAANGAVTWQETLTDVSQTGLFEITVQNGTLYVVYYNQGQHVFILDEKTGDQLGSDPSSLEVSSPPVVNNGMLFLRRYDSSTATAEMYGYKVVLPPPPHKLFVLAYGLLSKSTDTNFSQIVKALKKAHPDADFMNYSYRGIDKLGKPLPYTCEETFTHHISELVNRLKIQIIKYLELHPNTQVYVIGHSMGGVIAYGLLVDMMIYGYLNFNGGQILGIATMSSPLGGIPGFHGIYYALISRTYQTQCRALASKHLVLKSLADLVHLFPDGNTSVPFGGKDSLMRAVSGGDYTNQRIAQAAVRNHIDVLAIGNLRDHTYNFNVCPRYDRTPDSRFLSTQWVTDQGNDSHLYARVITEGKPNCSAIGQVGINHAAIFLSTKVQTALIEWSQGKTPASLPVAPVGP
;
A
#
# COMPACT_ATOMS: atom_id res chain seq x y z
N ALA A 1 -31.55 28.76 11.88
CA ALA A 1 -32.17 27.94 10.80
C ALA A 1 -33.66 28.26 10.68
N ILE A 2 -34.25 28.20 9.48
CA ILE A 2 -35.70 28.38 9.29
C ILE A 2 -36.33 27.10 8.71
N THR A 3 -37.58 26.80 9.05
CA THR A 3 -38.33 25.68 8.46
C THR A 3 -38.76 26.02 7.02
N LYS A 4 -39.30 25.02 6.31
CA LYS A 4 -39.93 25.23 4.99
C LYS A 4 -41.15 26.18 5.06
N SER A 5 -41.78 26.30 6.23
CA SER A 5 -42.86 27.27 6.51
C SER A 5 -42.34 28.66 6.92
N GLY A 6 -41.02 28.83 7.09
CA GLY A 6 -40.39 30.11 7.48
C GLY A 6 -40.22 30.32 8.98
N ASP A 7 -40.54 29.33 9.81
CA ASP A 7 -40.40 29.44 11.27
C ASP A 7 -38.93 29.39 11.68
N LEU A 8 -38.49 30.36 12.49
CA LEU A 8 -37.14 30.38 13.06
C LEU A 8 -36.98 29.24 14.09
N LEU A 9 -36.13 28.26 13.79
CA LEU A 9 -35.82 27.16 14.70
C LEU A 9 -34.89 27.61 15.83
N TRP A 10 -33.84 28.34 15.48
CA TRP A 10 -32.87 28.90 16.41
C TRP A 10 -32.08 30.02 15.73
N SER A 11 -31.56 30.93 16.56
CA SER A 11 -30.61 31.97 16.20
C SER A 11 -29.46 31.96 17.20
N GLN A 12 -28.23 32.02 16.70
CA GLN A 12 -27.03 32.10 17.51
C GLN A 12 -26.33 33.43 17.22
N ASN A 13 -26.00 34.19 18.27
CA ASN A 13 -25.10 35.32 18.12
C ASN A 13 -23.67 34.78 18.12
N LEU A 14 -22.95 35.02 17.02
CA LEU A 14 -21.55 34.63 16.86
C LEU A 14 -20.60 35.76 17.24
N GLY A 15 -21.06 37.00 17.35
CA GLY A 15 -20.20 38.15 17.66
C GLY A 15 -19.48 37.99 19.00
N ASP A 16 -18.23 38.47 19.07
CA ASP A 16 -17.56 38.71 20.33
C ASP A 16 -18.07 40.02 20.97
N PRO A 17 -17.95 40.21 22.30
CA PRO A 17 -18.44 41.42 22.97
C PRO A 17 -17.84 42.72 22.46
N ASN A 18 -16.66 42.65 21.82
CA ASN A 18 -15.92 43.80 21.30
C ASN A 18 -16.12 44.01 19.79
N GLY A 19 -16.87 43.13 19.11
CA GLY A 19 -17.15 43.21 17.69
C GLY A 19 -15.93 43.09 16.78
N GLN A 20 -14.86 42.44 17.23
CA GLN A 20 -13.61 42.33 16.48
C GLN A 20 -13.51 41.05 15.64
N ASN A 21 -14.40 40.07 15.83
CA ASN A 21 -14.42 38.86 15.01
C ASN A 21 -14.94 39.15 13.60
N THR A 22 -14.21 38.70 12.58
CA THR A 22 -14.64 38.75 11.19
C THR A 22 -15.03 37.37 10.69
N TYR A 23 -16.30 37.18 10.33
CA TYR A 23 -16.81 35.94 9.76
C TYR A 23 -16.67 35.95 8.25
N ARG A 24 -15.93 34.99 7.69
CA ARG A 24 -15.57 34.97 6.25
C ARG A 24 -16.46 34.05 5.44
N GLN A 25 -16.71 32.84 5.94
CA GLN A 25 -17.44 31.82 5.19
C GLN A 25 -18.27 30.93 6.12
N LEU A 26 -19.41 30.48 5.60
CA LEU A 26 -20.27 29.46 6.22
C LEU A 26 -20.53 28.37 5.19
N ILE A 27 -20.35 27.12 5.61
CA ILE A 27 -20.67 25.92 4.82
C ILE A 27 -21.56 24.98 5.64
N ILE A 28 -22.29 24.10 4.96
CA ILE A 28 -23.13 23.09 5.59
C ILE A 28 -22.63 21.73 5.14
N THR A 29 -22.45 20.82 6.10
CA THR A 29 -22.12 19.42 5.86
C THR A 29 -23.32 18.53 6.27
N ASP A 30 -23.19 17.22 6.07
CA ASP A 30 -24.19 16.25 6.49
C ASP A 30 -24.35 16.19 8.01
N SER A 31 -23.31 16.57 8.76
CA SER A 31 -23.29 16.51 10.23
C SER A 31 -23.33 17.87 10.91
N VAL A 32 -22.69 18.90 10.36
CA VAL A 32 -22.44 20.18 11.06
C VAL A 32 -22.59 21.41 10.17
N ILE A 33 -22.57 22.59 10.77
CA ILE A 33 -22.35 23.89 10.11
C ILE A 33 -20.90 24.29 10.34
N GLY A 34 -20.12 24.42 9.27
CA GLY A 34 -18.74 24.89 9.34
C GLY A 34 -18.65 26.41 9.17
N ILE A 35 -17.85 27.08 10.00
CA ILE A 35 -17.65 28.54 9.97
C ILE A 35 -16.16 28.85 9.95
N LEU A 36 -15.74 29.61 8.94
CA LEU A 36 -14.42 30.23 8.84
C LEU A 36 -14.49 31.66 9.38
N TYR A 37 -13.63 31.98 10.33
CA TYR A 37 -13.63 33.29 10.95
C TYR A 37 -12.24 33.70 11.43
N THR A 38 -12.02 35.00 11.54
CA THR A 38 -10.77 35.61 11.98
C THR A 38 -11.00 36.35 13.30
N THR A 39 -10.12 36.11 14.27
CA THR A 39 -10.11 36.76 15.58
C THR A 39 -8.80 37.50 15.81
N PRO A 40 -8.80 38.71 16.39
CA PRO A 40 -7.59 39.35 16.87
C PRO A 40 -6.92 38.56 18.00
N SER A 41 -5.60 38.63 18.06
CA SER A 41 -4.75 38.07 19.12
C SER A 41 -3.55 38.98 19.36
N ASP A 42 -2.84 38.76 20.47
CA ASP A 42 -1.64 39.55 20.82
C ASP A 42 -0.53 39.46 19.76
N SER A 43 -0.52 38.38 18.97
CA SER A 43 0.45 38.13 17.89
C SER A 43 -0.06 38.50 16.49
N GLY A 44 -1.25 39.10 16.36
CA GLY A 44 -1.87 39.44 15.08
C GLY A 44 -3.26 38.83 14.88
N LEU A 45 -3.67 38.63 13.63
CA LEU A 45 -4.96 38.01 13.31
C LEU A 45 -4.81 36.49 13.25
N ILE A 46 -5.69 35.75 13.91
CA ILE A 46 -5.77 34.29 13.81
C ILE A 46 -7.02 33.93 13.02
N THR A 47 -6.88 33.10 12.00
CA THR A 47 -8.04 32.54 11.28
C THR A 47 -8.29 31.12 11.79
N SER A 48 -9.55 30.72 11.92
CA SER A 48 -9.94 29.44 12.52
C SER A 48 -11.17 28.86 11.86
N VAL A 49 -11.30 27.53 11.92
CA VAL A 49 -12.48 26.79 11.47
C VAL A 49 -13.20 26.25 12.69
N SER A 50 -14.51 26.48 12.76
CA SER A 50 -15.35 25.95 13.84
C SER A 50 -16.56 25.23 13.29
N ALA A 51 -17.04 24.22 14.01
CA ALA A 51 -18.25 23.50 13.66
C ALA A 51 -19.34 23.67 14.70
N TYR A 52 -20.57 23.78 14.24
CA TYR A 52 -21.76 23.94 15.06
C TYR A 52 -22.80 22.88 14.73
N ASP A 53 -23.53 22.47 15.76
CA ASP A 53 -24.66 21.56 15.64
C ASP A 53 -25.80 22.21 14.84
N LYS A 54 -26.36 21.47 13.87
CA LYS A 54 -27.42 21.97 12.99
C LYS A 54 -28.76 22.15 13.71
N SER A 55 -29.00 21.40 14.78
CA SER A 55 -30.28 21.36 15.48
C SER A 55 -30.41 22.50 16.48
N PHE A 56 -29.32 22.87 17.15
CA PHE A 56 -29.34 23.83 18.26
C PHE A 56 -28.31 24.96 18.14
N GLY A 57 -27.42 24.94 17.14
CA GLY A 57 -26.43 26.00 16.93
C GLY A 57 -25.29 26.03 17.96
N GLN A 58 -25.08 24.95 18.71
CA GLN A 58 -24.00 24.86 19.69
C GLN A 58 -22.67 24.52 19.03
N LYS A 59 -21.57 25.16 19.43
CA LYS A 59 -20.22 24.84 18.94
C LYS A 59 -19.82 23.43 19.39
N ILE A 60 -19.45 22.58 18.44
CA ILE A 60 -19.03 21.18 18.67
C ILE A 60 -17.51 21.13 18.84
N TRP A 61 -16.79 21.68 17.87
CA TRP A 61 -15.33 21.69 17.85
C TRP A 61 -14.81 22.94 17.17
N GLU A 62 -13.52 23.19 17.36
CA GLU A 62 -12.81 24.30 16.78
C GLU A 62 -11.36 23.91 16.49
N LEU A 63 -10.93 24.16 15.26
CA LEU A 63 -9.54 24.02 14.84
C LEU A 63 -8.86 25.39 14.95
N LYS A 64 -7.92 25.48 15.89
CA LYS A 64 -6.99 26.60 16.05
C LYS A 64 -5.57 26.08 15.88
N ASP A 65 -4.99 26.28 14.72
CA ASP A 65 -3.57 26.05 14.50
C ASP A 65 -2.89 27.38 14.18
N SER A 66 -1.95 27.80 15.03
CA SER A 66 -1.19 29.04 14.81
C SER A 66 -0.19 28.93 13.66
N ASN A 67 0.10 27.72 13.17
CA ASN A 67 1.03 27.48 12.07
C ASN A 67 0.31 27.23 10.74
N HIS A 68 -0.99 26.96 10.75
CA HIS A 68 -1.81 26.73 9.57
C HIS A 68 -3.02 27.66 9.61
N GLU A 69 -2.92 28.79 8.93
CA GLU A 69 -4.01 29.77 8.85
C GLU A 69 -4.98 29.38 7.72
N PRO A 70 -6.21 28.91 8.05
CA PRO A 70 -7.20 28.54 7.04
C PRO A 70 -7.69 29.79 6.30
N ASP A 71 -7.98 29.67 5.00
CA ASP A 71 -8.40 30.82 4.17
C ASP A 71 -9.71 30.59 3.41
N PHE A 72 -10.06 29.34 3.10
CA PHE A 72 -11.24 28.99 2.33
C PHE A 72 -11.77 27.61 2.72
N LEU A 73 -13.09 27.43 2.76
CA LEU A 73 -13.76 26.18 3.09
C LEU A 73 -14.53 25.59 1.90
N THR A 74 -14.52 24.27 1.77
CA THR A 74 -15.50 23.52 0.97
C THR A 74 -15.81 22.17 1.64
N SER A 75 -16.76 21.40 1.12
CA SER A 75 -17.16 20.12 1.72
C SER A 75 -17.78 19.17 0.69
N ASP A 76 -17.53 17.88 0.86
CA ASP A 76 -18.19 16.75 0.17
C ASP A 76 -19.44 16.25 0.94
N GLY A 77 -19.76 16.85 2.09
CA GLY A 77 -20.80 16.42 3.02
C GLY A 77 -20.26 15.73 4.29
N ASN A 78 -19.17 14.96 4.20
CA ASN A 78 -18.62 14.22 5.34
C ASN A 78 -17.34 14.85 5.92
N SER A 79 -16.57 15.51 5.06
CA SER A 79 -15.30 16.17 5.33
C SER A 79 -15.40 17.66 5.01
N ILE A 80 -14.66 18.47 5.75
CA ILE A 80 -14.43 19.88 5.44
C ILE A 80 -13.02 19.96 4.87
N TYR A 81 -12.88 20.55 3.69
CA TYR A 81 -11.58 20.84 3.09
C TYR A 81 -11.29 22.31 3.29
N THR A 82 -10.10 22.62 3.78
CA THR A 82 -9.65 24.00 3.88
C THR A 82 -8.31 24.21 3.25
N SER A 83 -8.18 25.34 2.57
CA SER A 83 -6.89 25.84 2.13
C SER A 83 -6.19 26.48 3.33
N PHE A 84 -4.88 26.30 3.47
CA PHE A 84 -4.12 26.88 4.58
C PHE A 84 -2.85 27.56 4.09
N ARG A 85 -2.41 28.57 4.86
CA ARG A 85 -1.10 29.20 4.73
C ARG A 85 -0.25 28.86 5.94
N SER A 86 1.01 28.53 5.70
CA SER A 86 2.01 28.30 6.75
C SER A 86 3.34 29.00 6.40
N PRO A 87 4.27 29.11 7.36
CA PRO A 87 5.63 29.57 7.08
C PRO A 87 6.38 28.69 6.06
N HIS A 88 5.92 27.46 5.84
CA HIS A 88 6.55 26.49 4.94
C HIS A 88 5.88 26.43 3.55
N GLY A 89 4.80 27.18 3.34
CA GLY A 89 4.11 27.21 2.07
C GLY A 89 2.59 27.26 2.17
N PHE A 90 1.97 26.89 1.06
CA PHE A 90 0.53 26.79 0.91
C PHE A 90 0.12 25.33 0.76
N GLY A 91 -1.02 24.96 1.33
CA GLY A 91 -1.52 23.60 1.25
C GLY A 91 -3.03 23.48 1.43
N VAL A 92 -3.49 22.23 1.43
CA VAL A 92 -4.87 21.86 1.71
C VAL A 92 -4.89 20.81 2.80
N GLU A 93 -5.86 20.92 3.70
CA GLU A 93 -6.13 19.91 4.71
C GLU A 93 -7.58 19.44 4.61
N ALA A 94 -7.79 18.16 4.92
CA ALA A 94 -9.10 17.58 5.08
C ALA A 94 -9.38 17.34 6.56
N ILE A 95 -10.56 17.75 7.00
CA ILE A 95 -11.01 17.71 8.39
C ILE A 95 -12.26 16.87 8.43
N ASN A 96 -12.31 15.87 9.31
CA ASN A 96 -13.53 15.12 9.56
C ASN A 96 -14.58 16.07 10.17
N ALA A 97 -15.71 16.24 9.48
CA ALA A 97 -16.69 17.25 9.86
C ALA A 97 -17.35 16.98 11.23
N ALA A 98 -17.42 15.71 11.66
CA ALA A 98 -18.08 15.34 12.90
C ALA A 98 -17.23 15.62 14.14
N ASN A 99 -15.91 15.50 14.06
CA ASN A 99 -15.03 15.55 15.24
C ASN A 99 -13.85 16.53 15.12
N GLY A 100 -13.64 17.16 13.96
CA GLY A 100 -12.58 18.14 13.76
C GLY A 100 -11.18 17.54 13.59
N ALA A 101 -11.05 16.22 13.49
CA ALA A 101 -9.75 15.58 13.29
C ALA A 101 -9.27 15.80 11.84
N VAL A 102 -8.04 16.29 11.68
CA VAL A 102 -7.37 16.37 10.37
C VAL A 102 -7.08 14.94 9.88
N THR A 103 -7.66 14.55 8.74
CA THR A 103 -7.52 13.21 8.15
C THR A 103 -6.32 13.10 7.23
N TRP A 104 -5.99 14.18 6.52
CA TRP A 104 -4.77 14.32 5.73
C TRP A 104 -4.48 15.81 5.53
N GLN A 105 -3.22 16.11 5.19
CA GLN A 105 -2.76 17.45 4.84
C GLN A 105 -1.71 17.34 3.74
N GLU A 106 -1.68 18.29 2.81
CA GLU A 106 -0.71 18.33 1.73
C GLU A 106 -0.23 19.76 1.47
N THR A 107 1.07 19.97 1.50
CA THR A 107 1.70 21.25 1.12
C THR A 107 1.99 21.24 -0.38
N LEU A 108 1.31 22.10 -1.12
CA LEU A 108 1.31 22.10 -2.58
C LEU A 108 2.41 22.99 -3.19
N THR A 109 2.85 24.01 -2.47
CA THR A 109 3.92 24.90 -2.93
C THR A 109 4.66 25.52 -1.74
N ASP A 110 5.95 25.77 -1.91
CA ASP A 110 6.83 26.46 -0.98
C ASP A 110 6.77 27.99 -1.11
N VAL A 111 5.97 28.53 -2.04
CA VAL A 111 5.92 29.97 -2.26
C VAL A 111 5.05 30.65 -1.21
N SER A 112 5.71 31.43 -0.35
CA SER A 112 5.04 32.30 0.60
C SER A 112 4.49 33.56 -0.10
N GLN A 113 3.17 33.70 -0.02
CA GLN A 113 2.39 34.93 -0.15
C GLN A 113 2.29 35.58 -1.54
N THR A 114 1.15 35.35 -2.21
CA THR A 114 0.13 36.38 -2.56
C THR A 114 -0.90 35.75 -3.52
N GLY A 115 -2.04 35.29 -2.99
CA GLY A 115 -3.09 34.70 -3.82
C GLY A 115 -4.38 34.44 -3.03
N LEU A 116 -5.51 34.41 -3.73
CA LEU A 116 -6.75 33.82 -3.21
C LEU A 116 -6.74 32.34 -3.59
N PHE A 117 -7.13 31.50 -2.63
CA PHE A 117 -7.05 30.05 -2.74
C PHE A 117 -8.44 29.46 -2.64
N GLU A 118 -8.96 28.96 -3.76
CA GLU A 118 -10.32 28.45 -3.83
C GLU A 118 -10.28 26.95 -4.13
N ILE A 119 -11.14 26.20 -3.43
CA ILE A 119 -11.23 24.74 -3.54
C ILE A 119 -12.63 24.36 -3.96
N THR A 120 -12.74 23.50 -4.96
CA THR A 120 -13.98 22.77 -5.29
C THR A 120 -13.75 21.29 -5.14
N VAL A 121 -14.75 20.58 -4.61
CA VAL A 121 -14.77 19.11 -4.55
C VAL A 121 -15.85 18.56 -5.48
N GLN A 122 -15.53 17.54 -6.27
CA GLN A 122 -16.50 16.79 -7.05
C GLN A 122 -15.99 15.40 -7.39
N ASN A 123 -16.84 14.38 -7.18
CA ASN A 123 -16.62 13.00 -7.62
C ASN A 123 -15.29 12.37 -7.14
N GLY A 124 -14.87 12.59 -5.88
CA GLY A 124 -13.63 12.01 -5.38
C GLY A 124 -12.38 12.84 -5.70
N THR A 125 -12.53 14.07 -6.17
CA THR A 125 -11.42 14.92 -6.60
C THR A 125 -11.57 16.34 -6.07
N LEU A 126 -10.46 16.88 -5.56
CA LEU A 126 -10.33 18.29 -5.18
C LEU A 126 -9.62 19.06 -6.29
N TYR A 127 -10.16 20.22 -6.59
CA TYR A 127 -9.63 21.18 -7.55
C TYR A 127 -9.22 22.41 -6.79
N VAL A 128 -7.92 22.61 -6.66
CA VAL A 128 -7.33 23.72 -5.92
C VAL A 128 -6.82 24.71 -6.93
N VAL A 129 -7.33 25.93 -6.89
CA VAL A 129 -6.87 27.01 -7.74
C VAL A 129 -6.16 28.02 -6.86
N TYR A 130 -4.95 28.39 -7.27
CA TYR A 130 -4.22 29.48 -6.65
C TYR A 130 -3.62 30.42 -7.68
N TYR A 131 -3.35 31.64 -7.20
CA TYR A 131 -2.68 32.69 -7.97
C TYR A 131 -1.30 32.98 -7.38
N ASN A 132 -0.28 32.95 -8.22
CA ASN A 132 1.07 33.43 -7.94
C ASN A 132 1.79 33.72 -9.26
N GLN A 133 1.87 35.00 -9.67
CA GLN A 133 2.48 35.41 -10.95
C GLN A 133 1.93 34.66 -12.19
N GLY A 134 0.67 34.22 -12.10
CA GLY A 134 0.07 33.23 -12.97
C GLY A 134 -0.82 32.32 -12.15
N GLN A 135 -1.61 31.49 -12.81
CA GLN A 135 -2.43 30.51 -12.10
C GLN A 135 -1.91 29.11 -12.22
N HIS A 136 -2.35 28.34 -11.25
CA HIS A 136 -1.96 26.98 -11.08
C HIS A 136 -3.17 26.24 -10.54
N VAL A 137 -3.46 25.12 -11.18
CA VAL A 137 -4.50 24.20 -10.76
C VAL A 137 -3.80 22.96 -10.24
N PHE A 138 -4.08 22.59 -8.99
CA PHE A 138 -3.78 21.26 -8.48
C PHE A 138 -5.04 20.43 -8.47
N ILE A 139 -4.89 19.17 -8.85
CA ILE A 139 -5.94 18.16 -8.82
C ILE A 139 -5.50 17.14 -7.80
N LEU A 140 -6.24 16.98 -6.70
CA LEU A 140 -5.90 16.08 -5.62
C LEU A 140 -6.95 14.97 -5.49
N ASP A 141 -6.53 13.79 -5.06
CA ASP A 141 -7.44 12.77 -4.58
C ASP A 141 -8.10 13.25 -3.29
N GLU A 142 -9.43 13.22 -3.25
CA GLU A 142 -10.23 13.73 -2.13
C GLU A 142 -9.97 12.99 -0.81
N LYS A 143 -9.59 11.70 -0.88
CA LYS A 143 -9.43 10.82 0.29
C LYS A 143 -8.01 10.81 0.82
N THR A 144 -7.02 10.95 -0.05
CA THR A 144 -5.61 10.84 0.34
C THR A 144 -4.87 12.17 0.33
N GLY A 145 -5.35 13.15 -0.45
CA GLY A 145 -4.62 14.39 -0.72
C GLY A 145 -3.56 14.25 -1.81
N ASP A 146 -3.37 13.05 -2.37
CA ASP A 146 -2.34 12.80 -3.39
C ASP A 146 -2.59 13.62 -4.64
N GLN A 147 -1.55 14.28 -5.15
CA GLN A 147 -1.65 15.04 -6.38
C GLN A 147 -1.86 14.12 -7.59
N LEU A 148 -3.05 14.18 -8.19
CA LEU A 148 -3.45 13.47 -9.41
C LEU A 148 -2.94 14.16 -10.69
N GLY A 149 -2.68 15.47 -10.60
CA GLY A 149 -2.16 16.27 -11.70
C GLY A 149 -2.05 17.75 -11.37
N SER A 150 -1.39 18.50 -12.24
CA SER A 150 -1.38 19.96 -12.21
C SER A 150 -1.30 20.55 -13.62
N ASP A 151 -1.85 21.75 -13.79
CA ASP A 151 -1.71 22.52 -15.05
C ASP A 151 -0.69 23.67 -14.86
N PRO A 152 0.35 23.76 -15.69
CA PRO A 152 1.34 24.85 -15.63
C PRO A 152 0.87 26.20 -16.24
N SER A 153 -0.40 26.39 -16.63
CA SER A 153 -0.83 27.58 -17.39
C SER A 153 -0.90 28.90 -16.58
N SER A 154 -0.03 29.86 -16.89
CA SER A 154 0.17 31.14 -16.21
C SER A 154 -0.86 32.26 -16.53
N LEU A 155 -2.15 32.13 -16.17
CA LEU A 155 -3.17 33.17 -16.52
C LEU A 155 -4.20 33.45 -15.41
N GLU A 156 -4.62 34.71 -15.23
CA GLU A 156 -5.55 35.19 -14.18
C GLU A 156 -7.00 34.64 -14.28
N VAL A 157 -7.51 34.03 -13.19
CA VAL A 157 -8.94 33.69 -12.94
C VAL A 157 -9.45 34.50 -11.77
N SER A 158 -10.71 34.88 -11.86
CA SER A 158 -11.39 35.82 -10.95
C SER A 158 -12.60 35.20 -10.24
N SER A 159 -12.76 33.88 -10.27
CA SER A 159 -13.89 33.19 -9.62
C SER A 159 -13.55 31.76 -9.18
N PRO A 160 -14.30 31.22 -8.20
CA PRO A 160 -14.19 29.82 -7.81
C PRO A 160 -14.27 28.86 -8.99
N PRO A 161 -13.45 27.79 -8.99
CA PRO A 161 -13.58 26.72 -9.97
C PRO A 161 -14.96 26.07 -9.90
N VAL A 162 -15.65 25.97 -11.04
CA VAL A 162 -16.91 25.23 -11.16
C VAL A 162 -16.64 23.95 -11.91
N VAL A 163 -16.99 22.80 -11.35
CA VAL A 163 -16.79 21.50 -12.02
C VAL A 163 -18.14 20.89 -12.37
N ASN A 164 -18.29 20.43 -13.60
CA ASN A 164 -19.47 19.71 -14.06
C ASN A 164 -19.08 18.60 -15.03
N ASN A 165 -19.49 17.36 -14.75
CA ASN A 165 -19.23 16.19 -15.58
C ASN A 165 -17.76 16.01 -15.98
N GLY A 166 -16.82 16.22 -15.04
CA GLY A 166 -15.39 16.09 -15.30
C GLY A 166 -14.81 17.20 -16.19
N MET A 167 -15.53 18.32 -16.32
CA MET A 167 -14.99 19.55 -16.90
C MET A 167 -14.86 20.61 -15.81
N LEU A 168 -13.69 21.24 -15.75
CA LEU A 168 -13.39 22.38 -14.90
C LEU A 168 -13.64 23.66 -15.68
N PHE A 169 -14.51 24.52 -15.16
CA PHE A 169 -14.83 25.82 -15.71
C PHE A 169 -14.19 26.92 -14.87
N LEU A 170 -13.45 27.80 -15.53
CA LEU A 170 -12.76 28.93 -14.91
C LEU A 170 -13.14 30.23 -15.63
N ARG A 171 -13.41 31.29 -14.87
CA ARG A 171 -13.62 32.65 -15.41
C ARG A 171 -12.33 33.44 -15.36
N ARG A 172 -11.73 33.70 -16.51
CA ARG A 172 -10.59 34.60 -16.66
C ARG A 172 -11.05 36.05 -16.69
N TYR A 173 -10.28 36.93 -16.05
CA TYR A 173 -10.47 38.37 -16.14
C TYR A 173 -9.12 39.00 -16.45
N ASP A 174 -9.03 39.73 -17.55
CA ASP A 174 -7.85 40.49 -17.91
C ASP A 174 -8.05 41.94 -17.44
N SER A 175 -7.30 42.32 -16.40
CA SER A 175 -7.37 43.67 -15.83
C SER A 175 -6.87 44.76 -16.77
N SER A 176 -6.01 44.43 -17.74
CA SER A 176 -5.46 45.38 -18.71
C SER A 176 -6.45 45.71 -19.83
N THR A 177 -7.31 44.76 -20.20
CA THR A 177 -8.32 44.94 -21.26
C THR A 177 -9.75 45.07 -20.71
N ALA A 178 -9.95 44.88 -19.40
CA ALA A 178 -11.25 44.84 -18.72
C ALA A 178 -12.22 43.81 -19.33
N THR A 179 -11.70 42.72 -19.87
CA THR A 179 -12.50 41.63 -20.47
C THR A 179 -12.56 40.40 -19.57
N ALA A 180 -13.66 39.65 -19.66
CA ALA A 180 -13.81 38.37 -18.97
C ALA A 180 -14.10 37.26 -19.98
N GLU A 181 -13.42 36.13 -19.82
CA GLU A 181 -13.52 34.97 -20.70
C GLU A 181 -13.76 33.69 -19.87
N MET A 182 -14.52 32.74 -20.41
CA MET A 182 -14.79 31.46 -19.73
C MET A 182 -14.04 30.33 -20.43
N TYR A 183 -13.33 29.53 -19.65
CA TYR A 183 -12.57 28.39 -20.15
C TYR A 183 -13.12 27.10 -19.55
N GLY A 184 -13.42 26.13 -20.40
CA GLY A 184 -13.78 24.77 -20.02
C GLY A 184 -12.60 23.83 -20.30
N TYR A 185 -12.03 23.27 -19.26
CA TYR A 185 -10.97 22.28 -19.33
C TYR A 185 -11.57 20.90 -19.13
N LYS A 186 -11.34 19.98 -20.07
CA LYS A 186 -11.65 18.57 -19.81
C LYS A 186 -10.62 18.05 -18.82
N VAL A 187 -11.07 17.72 -17.62
CA VAL A 187 -10.24 17.06 -16.62
C VAL A 187 -10.12 15.61 -17.06
N VAL A 188 -9.02 15.29 -17.73
CA VAL A 188 -8.66 13.90 -18.01
C VAL A 188 -8.00 13.38 -16.74
N LEU A 189 -8.81 12.88 -15.81
CA LEU A 189 -8.28 12.09 -14.71
C LEU A 189 -7.50 10.92 -15.32
N PRO A 190 -6.33 10.55 -14.76
CA PRO A 190 -5.71 9.29 -15.15
C PRO A 190 -6.77 8.18 -14.98
N PRO A 191 -6.90 7.25 -15.94
CA PRO A 191 -7.82 6.13 -15.79
C PRO A 191 -7.54 5.44 -14.45
N PRO A 192 -8.55 4.84 -13.79
CA PRO A 192 -8.34 4.09 -12.56
C PRO A 192 -7.15 3.16 -12.78
N PRO A 193 -6.15 3.18 -11.89
CA PRO A 193 -4.90 2.51 -12.20
C PRO A 193 -5.16 1.02 -12.40
N HIS A 194 -4.61 0.50 -13.50
CA HIS A 194 -4.75 -0.91 -13.87
C HIS A 194 -4.19 -1.79 -12.75
N LYS A 195 -4.74 -2.98 -12.51
CA LYS A 195 -4.22 -3.87 -11.46
C LYS A 195 -3.48 -5.05 -12.07
N LEU A 196 -2.25 -5.27 -11.60
CA LEU A 196 -1.47 -6.46 -11.94
C LEU A 196 -1.22 -7.29 -10.69
N PHE A 197 -1.56 -8.58 -10.75
CA PHE A 197 -1.10 -9.58 -9.80
C PHE A 197 0.02 -10.42 -10.38
N VAL A 198 1.20 -10.38 -9.75
CA VAL A 198 2.36 -11.18 -10.12
C VAL A 198 2.44 -12.40 -9.23
N LEU A 199 2.52 -13.59 -9.82
CA LEU A 199 2.44 -14.87 -9.12
C LEU A 199 3.80 -15.58 -9.17
N ALA A 200 4.47 -15.68 -8.02
CA ALA A 200 5.76 -16.36 -7.89
C ALA A 200 5.61 -17.72 -7.21
N TYR A 201 5.91 -18.78 -7.95
CA TYR A 201 5.79 -20.17 -7.48
C TYR A 201 7.01 -20.58 -6.65
N GLY A 202 6.88 -21.68 -5.91
CA GLY A 202 7.95 -22.24 -5.09
C GLY A 202 8.97 -23.10 -5.83
N LEU A 203 9.88 -23.71 -5.06
CA LEU A 203 10.80 -24.74 -5.58
C LEU A 203 10.02 -25.91 -6.20
N LEU A 204 10.65 -26.59 -7.16
CA LEU A 204 10.08 -27.68 -7.97
C LEU A 204 9.01 -27.28 -8.98
N SER A 205 8.59 -26.01 -8.99
CA SER A 205 7.55 -25.55 -9.89
C SER A 205 7.99 -25.56 -11.35
N LYS A 206 7.01 -25.54 -12.25
CA LYS A 206 7.16 -25.42 -13.70
C LYS A 206 6.16 -24.41 -14.23
N SER A 207 6.39 -23.86 -15.42
CA SER A 207 5.46 -22.88 -16.02
C SER A 207 4.06 -23.40 -16.30
N THR A 208 3.85 -24.72 -16.31
CA THR A 208 2.54 -25.35 -16.50
C THR A 208 1.76 -25.54 -15.20
N ASP A 209 2.33 -25.22 -14.05
CA ASP A 209 1.67 -25.43 -12.77
C ASP A 209 0.48 -24.49 -12.58
N THR A 210 -0.57 -25.02 -11.96
CA THR A 210 -1.86 -24.33 -11.81
C THR A 210 -2.25 -24.13 -10.36
N ASN A 211 -1.29 -24.24 -9.42
CA ASN A 211 -1.58 -24.17 -7.99
C ASN A 211 -2.25 -22.84 -7.58
N PHE A 212 -1.90 -21.73 -8.23
CA PHE A 212 -2.54 -20.44 -8.00
C PHE A 212 -3.95 -20.31 -8.60
N SER A 213 -4.46 -21.26 -9.39
CA SER A 213 -5.71 -21.08 -10.14
C SER A 213 -6.92 -20.72 -9.26
N GLN A 214 -7.03 -21.26 -8.05
CA GLN A 214 -8.13 -20.89 -7.13
C GLN A 214 -7.97 -19.47 -6.58
N ILE A 215 -6.73 -19.06 -6.27
CA ILE A 215 -6.41 -17.68 -5.86
C ILE A 215 -6.69 -16.70 -7.00
N VAL A 216 -6.24 -17.01 -8.21
CA VAL A 216 -6.51 -16.21 -9.41
C VAL A 216 -8.01 -16.07 -9.64
N LYS A 217 -8.77 -17.17 -9.53
CA LYS A 217 -10.23 -17.14 -9.67
C LYS A 217 -10.88 -16.23 -8.63
N ALA A 218 -10.45 -16.29 -7.38
CA ALA A 218 -10.97 -15.45 -6.31
C ALA A 218 -10.62 -13.97 -6.51
N LEU A 219 -9.37 -13.67 -6.85
CA LEU A 219 -8.91 -12.29 -7.13
C LEU A 219 -9.57 -11.71 -8.38
N LYS A 220 -9.71 -12.48 -9.47
CA LYS A 220 -10.40 -12.03 -10.70
C LYS A 220 -11.88 -11.76 -10.44
N LYS A 221 -12.51 -12.47 -9.50
CA LYS A 221 -13.89 -12.17 -9.06
C LYS A 221 -13.97 -10.82 -8.33
N ALA A 222 -12.97 -10.50 -7.51
CA ALA A 222 -12.92 -9.23 -6.77
C ALA A 222 -12.41 -8.04 -7.61
N HIS A 223 -11.54 -8.32 -8.58
CA HIS A 223 -10.92 -7.35 -9.48
C HIS A 223 -11.04 -7.85 -10.94
N PRO A 224 -12.22 -7.66 -11.57
CA PRO A 224 -12.52 -8.20 -12.90
C PRO A 224 -11.55 -7.77 -14.00
N ASP A 225 -11.03 -6.55 -13.90
CA ASP A 225 -10.15 -5.95 -14.92
C ASP A 225 -8.67 -6.21 -14.64
N ALA A 226 -8.33 -6.89 -13.55
CA ALA A 226 -6.94 -7.16 -13.20
C ALA A 226 -6.27 -8.17 -14.14
N ASP A 227 -5.00 -7.93 -14.44
CA ASP A 227 -4.11 -8.85 -15.12
C ASP A 227 -3.36 -9.75 -14.14
N PHE A 228 -2.95 -10.92 -14.65
CA PHE A 228 -2.24 -11.93 -13.89
C PHE A 228 -1.00 -12.36 -14.66
N MET A 229 0.17 -12.16 -14.06
CA MET A 229 1.45 -12.53 -14.64
C MET A 229 2.12 -13.60 -13.78
N ASN A 230 2.37 -14.77 -14.37
CA ASN A 230 3.23 -15.77 -13.73
C ASN A 230 4.69 -15.32 -13.85
N TYR A 231 5.39 -15.21 -12.72
CA TYR A 231 6.83 -14.99 -12.71
C TYR A 231 7.55 -16.17 -13.38
N SER A 232 8.51 -15.87 -14.25
CA SER A 232 9.41 -16.87 -14.82
C SER A 232 10.79 -16.83 -14.19
N TYR A 233 11.25 -17.97 -13.71
CA TYR A 233 12.63 -18.19 -13.27
C TYR A 233 13.66 -18.02 -14.40
N ARG A 234 13.25 -18.23 -15.66
CA ARG A 234 14.11 -18.01 -16.84
C ARG A 234 14.11 -16.57 -17.34
N GLY A 235 13.19 -15.73 -16.84
CA GLY A 235 13.01 -14.36 -17.30
C GLY A 235 12.00 -14.25 -18.45
N ILE A 236 12.19 -13.25 -19.31
CA ILE A 236 11.24 -12.86 -20.36
C ILE A 236 11.88 -12.91 -21.74
N ASP A 237 11.04 -13.06 -22.76
CA ASP A 237 11.45 -12.87 -24.15
C ASP A 237 11.59 -11.37 -24.50
N LYS A 238 11.96 -11.09 -25.77
CA LYS A 238 12.12 -9.72 -26.27
C LYS A 238 10.82 -8.90 -26.24
N LEU A 239 9.66 -9.55 -26.19
CA LEU A 239 8.34 -8.93 -26.14
C LEU A 239 7.84 -8.75 -24.71
N GLY A 240 8.62 -9.15 -23.70
CA GLY A 240 8.23 -9.06 -22.29
C GLY A 240 7.39 -10.21 -21.78
N LYS A 241 7.23 -11.29 -22.57
CA LYS A 241 6.43 -12.46 -22.14
C LYS A 241 7.27 -13.42 -21.30
N PRO A 242 6.76 -13.91 -20.15
CA PRO A 242 7.49 -14.86 -19.30
C PRO A 242 7.87 -16.13 -20.08
N LEU A 243 9.15 -16.50 -20.02
CA LEU A 243 9.67 -17.69 -20.70
C LEU A 243 9.27 -18.97 -19.94
N PRO A 244 8.94 -20.08 -20.63
CA PRO A 244 8.69 -21.35 -19.98
C PRO A 244 9.93 -21.89 -19.27
N TYR A 245 9.82 -22.21 -17.98
CA TYR A 245 10.86 -22.76 -17.11
C TYR A 245 10.46 -24.14 -16.56
N THR A 246 11.47 -24.89 -16.11
CA THR A 246 11.30 -26.21 -15.49
C THR A 246 11.69 -26.16 -14.02
N CYS A 247 11.58 -27.29 -13.33
CA CYS A 247 11.97 -27.39 -11.93
C CYS A 247 13.47 -27.09 -11.71
N GLU A 248 14.33 -27.32 -12.71
CA GLU A 248 15.79 -27.06 -12.60
C GLU A 248 16.08 -25.58 -12.31
N GLU A 249 15.47 -24.68 -13.07
CA GLU A 249 15.70 -23.24 -12.96
C GLU A 249 15.23 -22.64 -11.63
N THR A 250 14.41 -23.37 -10.87
CA THR A 250 14.02 -22.96 -9.51
C THR A 250 15.14 -23.10 -8.47
N PHE A 251 16.24 -23.80 -8.79
CA PHE A 251 17.35 -24.07 -7.86
C PHE A 251 18.69 -23.47 -8.27
N THR A 252 18.92 -23.26 -9.57
CA THR A 252 20.28 -23.06 -10.13
C THR A 252 20.77 -21.61 -10.09
N HIS A 253 19.95 -20.68 -9.62
CA HIS A 253 20.26 -19.25 -9.54
C HIS A 253 20.33 -18.78 -8.09
N HIS A 254 21.10 -17.73 -7.82
CA HIS A 254 21.09 -17.08 -6.50
C HIS A 254 19.79 -16.29 -6.29
N ILE A 255 19.40 -16.09 -5.03
CA ILE A 255 18.22 -15.30 -4.68
C ILE A 255 18.29 -13.90 -5.29
N SER A 256 19.45 -13.24 -5.22
CA SER A 256 19.68 -11.92 -5.80
C SER A 256 19.38 -11.86 -7.31
N GLU A 257 19.79 -12.88 -8.06
CA GLU A 257 19.51 -12.97 -9.50
C GLU A 257 18.02 -13.14 -9.78
N LEU A 258 17.34 -13.96 -8.99
CA LEU A 258 15.91 -14.23 -9.12
C LEU A 258 15.06 -12.99 -8.79
N VAL A 259 15.45 -12.24 -7.76
CA VAL A 259 14.84 -10.94 -7.41
C VAL A 259 15.02 -9.93 -8.55
N ASN A 260 16.23 -9.82 -9.10
CA ASN A 260 16.48 -8.92 -10.22
C ASN A 260 15.63 -9.31 -11.46
N ARG A 261 15.48 -10.61 -11.73
CA ARG A 261 14.60 -11.10 -12.79
C ARG A 261 13.13 -10.75 -12.54
N LEU A 262 12.67 -10.75 -11.29
CA LEU A 262 11.30 -10.34 -10.95
C LEU A 262 11.11 -8.85 -11.22
N LYS A 263 12.04 -8.02 -10.76
CA LYS A 263 12.05 -6.57 -11.02
C LYS A 263 11.97 -6.26 -12.52
N ILE A 264 12.84 -6.88 -13.33
CA ILE A 264 12.86 -6.67 -14.79
C ILE A 264 11.54 -7.07 -15.44
N GLN A 265 10.92 -8.17 -15.00
CA GLN A 265 9.62 -8.61 -15.51
C GLN A 265 8.51 -7.60 -15.22
N ILE A 266 8.49 -7.04 -14.00
CA ILE A 266 7.53 -6.01 -13.63
C ILE A 266 7.77 -4.73 -14.43
N ILE A 267 9.01 -4.24 -14.51
CA ILE A 267 9.34 -3.05 -15.31
C ILE A 267 8.89 -3.22 -16.76
N LYS A 268 9.18 -4.38 -17.36
CA LYS A 268 8.80 -4.63 -18.75
C LYS A 268 7.28 -4.65 -18.96
N TYR A 269 6.53 -5.11 -17.97
CA TYR A 269 5.07 -5.02 -18.00
C TYR A 269 4.61 -3.56 -17.91
N LEU A 270 5.19 -2.76 -17.00
CA LEU A 270 4.86 -1.35 -16.79
C LEU A 270 5.22 -0.45 -17.99
N GLU A 271 6.22 -0.83 -18.80
CA GLU A 271 6.50 -0.18 -20.10
C GLU A 271 5.31 -0.24 -21.05
N LEU A 272 4.55 -1.35 -21.03
CA LEU A 272 3.42 -1.58 -21.91
C LEU A 272 2.08 -1.15 -21.28
N HIS A 273 2.03 -1.06 -19.95
CA HIS A 273 0.83 -0.75 -19.18
C HIS A 273 1.14 0.35 -18.14
N PRO A 274 1.18 1.64 -18.55
CA PRO A 274 1.36 2.76 -17.64
C PRO A 274 0.27 2.79 -16.57
N ASN A 275 0.53 3.48 -15.46
CA ASN A 275 -0.41 3.68 -14.37
C ASN A 275 -1.01 2.36 -13.82
N THR A 276 -0.13 1.39 -13.52
CA THR A 276 -0.53 0.07 -12.98
C THR A 276 -0.15 -0.07 -11.51
N GLN A 277 -1.11 -0.47 -10.67
CA GLN A 277 -0.92 -0.95 -9.31
C GLN A 277 -0.48 -2.42 -9.33
N VAL A 278 0.70 -2.70 -8.80
CA VAL A 278 1.30 -4.04 -8.83
C VAL A 278 1.25 -4.68 -7.44
N TYR A 279 0.71 -5.89 -7.39
CA TYR A 279 0.70 -6.74 -6.21
C TYR A 279 1.47 -8.03 -6.51
N VAL A 280 2.48 -8.37 -5.71
CA VAL A 280 3.25 -9.60 -5.89
C VAL A 280 2.86 -10.60 -4.82
N ILE A 281 2.44 -11.79 -5.24
CA ILE A 281 2.06 -12.90 -4.37
C ILE A 281 3.02 -14.05 -4.63
N GLY A 282 3.80 -14.41 -3.62
CA GLY A 282 4.76 -15.49 -3.71
C GLY A 282 4.47 -16.62 -2.73
N HIS A 283 4.63 -17.86 -3.18
CA HIS A 283 4.57 -19.06 -2.34
C HIS A 283 5.95 -19.66 -2.14
N SER A 284 6.27 -20.13 -0.94
CA SER A 284 7.54 -20.82 -0.68
C SER A 284 8.73 -19.94 -1.10
N MET A 285 9.66 -20.47 -1.90
CA MET A 285 10.75 -19.70 -2.51
C MET A 285 10.25 -18.50 -3.35
N GLY A 286 9.12 -18.59 -4.02
CA GLY A 286 8.51 -17.46 -4.72
C GLY A 286 8.18 -16.29 -3.81
N GLY A 287 7.79 -16.55 -2.55
CA GLY A 287 7.60 -15.49 -1.55
C GLY A 287 8.91 -14.93 -1.01
N VAL A 288 9.99 -15.71 -1.00
CA VAL A 288 11.34 -15.18 -0.72
C VAL A 288 11.77 -14.23 -1.85
N ILE A 289 11.51 -14.59 -3.11
CA ILE A 289 11.80 -13.72 -4.25
C ILE A 289 10.94 -12.45 -4.19
N ALA A 290 9.64 -12.58 -3.87
CA ALA A 290 8.73 -11.43 -3.73
C ALA A 290 9.17 -10.50 -2.58
N TYR A 291 9.54 -11.04 -1.42
CA TYR A 291 10.05 -10.25 -0.30
C TYR A 291 11.42 -9.63 -0.62
N GLY A 292 12.26 -10.36 -1.36
CA GLY A 292 13.54 -9.86 -1.85
C GLY A 292 13.40 -8.63 -2.76
N LEU A 293 12.26 -8.47 -3.45
CA LEU A 293 11.96 -7.23 -4.18
C LEU A 293 11.83 -6.02 -3.25
N LEU A 294 11.28 -6.18 -2.03
CA LEU A 294 11.28 -5.10 -1.02
C LEU A 294 12.70 -4.72 -0.62
N VAL A 295 13.58 -5.72 -0.48
CA VAL A 295 14.98 -5.49 -0.15
C VAL A 295 15.66 -4.68 -1.25
N ASP A 296 15.51 -5.10 -2.51
CA ASP A 296 16.07 -4.39 -3.66
C ASP A 296 15.54 -2.95 -3.74
N MET A 297 14.24 -2.74 -3.55
CA MET A 297 13.62 -1.41 -3.53
C MET A 297 14.10 -0.54 -2.36
N MET A 298 14.32 -1.11 -1.18
CA MET A 298 14.87 -0.36 -0.04
C MET A 298 16.29 0.15 -0.30
N ILE A 299 17.08 -0.56 -1.13
CA ILE A 299 18.47 -0.21 -1.45
C ILE A 299 18.55 0.76 -2.62
N TYR A 300 17.81 0.47 -3.70
CA TYR A 300 17.98 1.14 -4.99
C TYR A 300 16.85 2.13 -5.31
N GLY A 301 15.87 2.26 -4.42
CA GLY A 301 14.69 3.11 -4.59
C GLY A 301 13.45 2.29 -4.91
N TYR A 302 12.30 2.75 -4.40
CA TYR A 302 11.01 2.10 -4.64
C TYR A 302 10.61 2.23 -6.10
N LEU A 303 10.10 1.13 -6.65
CA LEU A 303 9.76 1.04 -8.06
C LEU A 303 8.54 1.90 -8.38
N ASN A 304 8.80 3.10 -8.90
CA ASN A 304 7.81 3.93 -9.59
C ASN A 304 8.26 4.09 -11.04
N PHE A 305 7.50 3.52 -11.97
CA PHE A 305 7.86 3.50 -13.38
C PHE A 305 6.62 3.67 -14.25
N ASN A 306 6.64 4.68 -15.12
CA ASN A 306 5.54 4.97 -16.05
C ASN A 306 4.17 5.17 -15.33
N GLY A 307 4.21 5.77 -14.13
CA GLY A 307 3.05 5.93 -13.24
C GLY A 307 2.61 4.65 -12.53
N GLY A 308 3.23 3.50 -12.82
CA GLY A 308 2.98 2.25 -12.12
C GLY A 308 3.84 2.12 -10.86
N GLN A 309 3.28 1.47 -9.85
CA GLN A 309 3.90 1.31 -8.54
C GLN A 309 3.60 -0.06 -7.92
N ILE A 310 4.54 -0.60 -7.14
CA ILE A 310 4.26 -1.72 -6.26
C ILE A 310 3.42 -1.20 -5.10
N LEU A 311 2.26 -1.81 -4.85
CA LEU A 311 1.41 -1.49 -3.71
C LEU A 311 1.33 -2.61 -2.67
N GLY A 312 1.80 -3.81 -3.02
CA GLY A 312 1.83 -4.87 -2.02
C GLY A 312 2.69 -6.07 -2.35
N ILE A 313 3.29 -6.63 -1.30
CA ILE A 313 3.94 -7.94 -1.30
C ILE A 313 3.25 -8.89 -0.33
N ALA A 314 2.73 -10.00 -0.85
CA ALA A 314 2.19 -11.10 -0.07
C ALA A 314 3.07 -12.35 -0.19
N THR A 315 3.36 -13.00 0.94
CA THR A 315 4.14 -14.24 1.00
C THR A 315 3.30 -15.35 1.65
N MET A 316 3.42 -16.57 1.14
CA MET A 316 2.62 -17.72 1.55
C MET A 316 3.53 -18.91 1.83
N SER A 317 3.60 -19.33 3.09
CA SER A 317 4.45 -20.43 3.56
C SER A 317 5.88 -20.30 3.01
N SER A 318 6.50 -19.14 3.24
CA SER A 318 7.78 -18.76 2.65
C SER A 318 8.89 -18.70 3.70
N PRO A 319 10.08 -19.30 3.51
CA PRO A 319 11.13 -19.30 4.52
C PRO A 319 11.89 -17.95 4.56
N LEU A 320 11.24 -16.87 5.02
CA LEU A 320 11.83 -15.52 5.04
C LEU A 320 13.07 -15.45 5.96
N GLY A 321 13.05 -16.21 7.05
CA GLY A 321 14.19 -16.37 7.97
C GLY A 321 15.17 -17.47 7.55
N GLY A 322 15.11 -17.95 6.30
CA GLY A 322 15.94 -19.04 5.81
C GLY A 322 15.45 -20.44 6.20
N ILE A 323 16.30 -21.43 5.93
CA ILE A 323 16.06 -22.83 6.27
C ILE A 323 17.16 -23.36 7.20
N PRO A 324 16.83 -24.18 8.21
CA PRO A 324 17.81 -24.65 9.16
C PRO A 324 18.97 -25.42 8.55
N GLY A 325 20.19 -25.11 8.97
CA GLY A 325 21.41 -25.73 8.46
C GLY A 325 21.81 -27.07 9.11
N PHE A 326 21.26 -27.48 10.27
CA PHE A 326 21.65 -28.65 11.10
C PHE A 326 22.91 -29.40 10.67
N HIS A 327 24.11 -28.83 10.87
CA HIS A 327 25.39 -29.46 10.50
C HIS A 327 25.40 -30.12 9.09
N GLY A 328 24.67 -29.54 8.12
CA GLY A 328 24.49 -30.05 6.75
C GLY A 328 23.45 -31.16 6.58
N ILE A 329 22.90 -31.74 7.65
CA ILE A 329 22.00 -32.90 7.59
C ILE A 329 20.64 -32.54 6.96
N TYR A 330 20.02 -31.46 7.41
CA TYR A 330 18.73 -31.04 6.85
C TYR A 330 18.86 -30.63 5.39
N TYR A 331 19.90 -29.84 5.08
CA TYR A 331 20.26 -29.48 3.71
C TYR A 331 20.48 -30.71 2.82
N ALA A 332 21.20 -31.74 3.30
CA ALA A 332 21.40 -32.98 2.54
C ALA A 332 20.09 -33.75 2.30
N LEU A 333 19.22 -33.83 3.31
CA LEU A 333 17.93 -34.52 3.22
C LEU A 333 17.00 -33.82 2.23
N ILE A 334 16.85 -32.50 2.35
CA ILE A 334 15.97 -31.73 1.47
C ILE A 334 16.53 -31.66 0.04
N SER A 335 17.85 -31.52 -0.12
CA SER A 335 18.51 -31.59 -1.43
C SER A 335 18.26 -32.92 -2.12
N ARG A 336 18.43 -34.03 -1.41
CA ARG A 336 18.16 -35.38 -1.95
C ARG A 336 16.70 -35.53 -2.34
N THR A 337 15.77 -35.05 -1.51
CA THR A 337 14.34 -35.08 -1.79
C THR A 337 14.02 -34.31 -3.08
N TYR A 338 14.52 -33.09 -3.22
CA TYR A 338 14.32 -32.30 -4.43
C TYR A 338 14.98 -32.89 -5.68
N GLN A 339 16.16 -33.48 -5.55
CA GLN A 339 16.82 -34.19 -6.66
C GLN A 339 16.01 -35.41 -7.13
N THR A 340 15.34 -36.12 -6.22
CA THR A 340 14.46 -37.24 -6.61
C THR A 340 13.18 -36.78 -7.30
N GLN A 341 12.64 -35.62 -6.91
CA GLN A 341 11.41 -35.06 -7.47
C GLN A 341 11.65 -34.31 -8.79
N CYS A 342 12.81 -33.69 -8.95
CA CYS A 342 13.25 -33.04 -10.19
C CYS A 342 14.44 -33.81 -10.78
N ARG A 343 14.14 -34.78 -11.66
CA ARG A 343 15.13 -35.69 -12.26
C ARG A 343 16.33 -34.97 -12.90
N ALA A 344 16.13 -33.78 -13.46
CA ALA A 344 17.19 -32.98 -14.08
C ALA A 344 18.31 -32.58 -13.11
N LEU A 345 17.98 -32.40 -11.82
CA LEU A 345 18.95 -32.07 -10.77
C LEU A 345 19.84 -33.27 -10.40
N ALA A 346 19.29 -34.48 -10.41
CA ALA A 346 20.02 -35.70 -10.06
C ALA A 346 21.08 -36.07 -11.11
N SER A 347 20.81 -35.81 -12.40
CA SER A 347 21.70 -36.19 -13.49
C SER A 347 22.93 -35.30 -13.67
N LYS A 348 22.95 -34.11 -13.06
CA LYS A 348 23.91 -33.04 -13.41
C LYS A 348 24.84 -32.60 -12.27
N HIS A 349 24.75 -33.20 -11.08
CA HIS A 349 25.49 -32.78 -9.87
C HIS A 349 25.43 -31.25 -9.63
N LEU A 350 24.28 -30.63 -9.90
CA LEU A 350 24.14 -29.17 -9.85
C LEU A 350 24.20 -28.66 -8.41
N VAL A 351 24.86 -27.52 -8.24
CA VAL A 351 24.82 -26.75 -7.01
C VAL A 351 23.44 -26.09 -6.90
N LEU A 352 22.71 -26.41 -5.83
CA LEU A 352 21.39 -25.84 -5.54
C LEU A 352 21.56 -24.44 -4.91
N LYS A 353 21.97 -23.46 -5.72
CA LYS A 353 22.35 -22.11 -5.26
C LYS A 353 21.27 -21.43 -4.43
N SER A 354 20.03 -21.44 -4.92
CA SER A 354 18.87 -20.86 -4.20
C SER A 354 18.70 -21.48 -2.82
N LEU A 355 18.89 -22.81 -2.72
CA LEU A 355 18.76 -23.53 -1.47
C LEU A 355 19.93 -23.25 -0.53
N ALA A 356 21.15 -23.15 -1.06
CA ALA A 356 22.34 -22.78 -0.31
C ALA A 356 22.23 -21.36 0.28
N ASP A 357 21.72 -20.40 -0.50
CA ASP A 357 21.46 -19.05 0.00
C ASP A 357 20.49 -19.08 1.19
N LEU A 358 19.39 -19.84 1.11
CA LEU A 358 18.43 -19.99 2.21
C LEU A 358 19.04 -20.60 3.48
N VAL A 359 20.00 -21.52 3.36
CA VAL A 359 20.70 -22.08 4.52
C VAL A 359 21.52 -21.00 5.22
N HIS A 360 22.24 -20.17 4.44
CA HIS A 360 23.06 -19.09 4.99
C HIS A 360 22.24 -17.96 5.64
N LEU A 361 20.95 -17.85 5.33
CA LEU A 361 20.07 -16.89 5.98
C LEU A 361 19.71 -17.30 7.40
N PHE A 362 19.60 -18.61 7.67
CA PHE A 362 19.13 -19.11 8.95
C PHE A 362 20.21 -18.93 10.03
N PRO A 363 19.87 -18.32 11.18
CA PRO A 363 20.86 -17.90 12.14
C PRO A 363 21.35 -19.06 13.01
N ASP A 364 22.67 -19.19 13.14
CA ASP A 364 23.28 -20.01 14.18
C ASP A 364 23.23 -19.25 15.51
N GLY A 365 22.39 -19.70 16.45
CA GLY A 365 22.35 -19.21 17.83
C GLY A 365 21.42 -18.01 18.14
N ASN A 366 20.73 -17.42 17.16
CA ASN A 366 19.69 -16.41 17.46
C ASN A 366 18.46 -17.09 18.08
N THR A 367 17.88 -16.47 19.11
CA THR A 367 16.66 -16.90 19.82
C THR A 367 15.50 -15.93 19.64
N SER A 368 15.72 -14.80 18.96
CA SER A 368 14.70 -13.77 18.77
C SER A 368 13.67 -14.21 17.73
N VAL A 369 12.41 -14.22 18.13
CA VAL A 369 11.26 -14.61 17.31
C VAL A 369 10.40 -13.39 16.90
N PRO A 370 9.62 -13.44 15.81
CA PRO A 370 9.62 -14.51 14.82
C PRO A 370 10.84 -14.41 13.90
N PHE A 371 11.44 -15.55 13.56
CA PHE A 371 12.68 -15.59 12.78
C PHE A 371 12.50 -14.94 11.41
N GLY A 372 11.32 -15.08 10.81
CA GLY A 372 11.00 -14.45 9.52
C GLY A 372 11.08 -12.92 9.56
N GLY A 373 10.89 -12.29 10.73
CA GLY A 373 11.09 -10.86 10.93
C GLY A 373 12.47 -10.48 11.44
N LYS A 374 13.12 -11.33 12.24
CA LYS A 374 14.39 -11.02 12.91
C LYS A 374 15.62 -11.28 12.05
N ASP A 375 15.55 -12.22 11.12
CA ASP A 375 16.62 -12.48 10.17
C ASP A 375 16.62 -11.50 9.01
N SER A 376 17.68 -11.54 8.20
CA SER A 376 17.94 -10.59 7.13
C SER A 376 18.07 -11.31 5.79
N LEU A 377 17.00 -11.29 5.00
CA LEU A 377 17.05 -11.70 3.60
C LEU A 377 18.03 -10.82 2.79
N MET A 378 18.31 -9.60 3.27
CA MET A 378 19.26 -8.68 2.65
C MET A 378 20.67 -9.26 2.53
N ARG A 379 21.05 -10.21 3.38
CA ARG A 379 22.34 -10.92 3.26
C ARG A 379 22.46 -11.66 1.94
N ALA A 380 21.38 -12.33 1.49
CA ALA A 380 21.38 -13.08 0.23
C ALA A 380 21.10 -12.21 -1.00
N VAL A 381 20.41 -11.08 -0.83
CA VAL A 381 20.05 -10.20 -1.96
C VAL A 381 21.18 -9.22 -2.29
N SER A 382 21.81 -8.61 -1.28
CA SER A 382 22.78 -7.52 -1.48
C SER A 382 23.99 -7.56 -0.55
N GLY A 383 24.10 -8.55 0.35
CA GLY A 383 25.15 -8.62 1.37
C GLY A 383 24.97 -7.65 2.56
N GLY A 384 23.82 -6.97 2.66
CA GLY A 384 23.49 -6.12 3.82
C GLY A 384 22.84 -6.90 4.97
N ASP A 385 22.54 -6.22 6.08
CA ASP A 385 22.10 -6.91 7.31
C ASP A 385 20.86 -6.30 7.99
N TYR A 386 20.04 -5.53 7.26
CA TYR A 386 18.77 -5.08 7.82
C TYR A 386 17.79 -6.24 7.97
N THR A 387 17.18 -6.32 9.15
CA THR A 387 16.17 -7.33 9.45
C THR A 387 14.98 -7.20 8.51
N ASN A 388 14.35 -8.33 8.20
CA ASN A 388 13.14 -8.38 7.41
C ASN A 388 12.06 -7.48 8.02
N GLN A 389 11.95 -7.41 9.36
CA GLN A 389 11.03 -6.50 10.04
C GLN A 389 11.26 -5.04 9.65
N ARG A 390 12.53 -4.60 9.64
CA ARG A 390 12.88 -3.22 9.27
C ARG A 390 12.57 -2.93 7.81
N ILE A 391 12.80 -3.91 6.93
CA ILE A 391 12.46 -3.82 5.50
C ILE A 391 10.94 -3.66 5.33
N ALA A 392 10.13 -4.48 5.99
CA ALA A 392 8.67 -4.36 5.94
C ALA A 392 8.16 -3.01 6.48
N GLN A 393 8.70 -2.53 7.59
CA GLN A 393 8.35 -1.21 8.12
C GLN A 393 8.74 -0.06 7.18
N ALA A 394 9.85 -0.21 6.47
CA ALA A 394 10.24 0.76 5.44
C ALA A 394 9.27 0.74 4.26
N ALA A 395 8.83 -0.45 3.83
CA ALA A 395 7.86 -0.62 2.76
C ALA A 395 6.52 0.06 3.11
N VAL A 396 6.00 -0.13 4.33
CA VAL A 396 4.76 0.52 4.79
C VAL A 396 4.88 2.05 4.81
N ARG A 397 6.03 2.59 5.25
CA ARG A 397 6.28 4.05 5.18
C ARG A 397 6.33 4.59 3.74
N ASN A 398 6.43 3.71 2.75
CA ASN A 398 6.37 4.03 1.32
C ASN A 398 5.10 3.46 0.68
N HIS A 399 4.03 3.30 1.47
CA HIS A 399 2.70 2.90 1.00
C HIS A 399 2.63 1.53 0.32
N ILE A 400 3.48 0.58 0.75
CA ILE A 400 3.47 -0.81 0.29
C ILE A 400 2.98 -1.72 1.41
N ASP A 401 1.86 -2.37 1.17
CA ASP A 401 1.27 -3.32 2.11
C ASP A 401 2.06 -4.63 2.10
N VAL A 402 2.40 -5.13 3.30
CA VAL A 402 3.13 -6.40 3.46
C VAL A 402 2.26 -7.41 4.20
N LEU A 403 2.05 -8.57 3.59
CA LEU A 403 1.29 -9.67 4.18
C LEU A 403 2.11 -10.96 4.17
N ALA A 404 2.41 -11.51 5.34
CA ALA A 404 3.01 -12.84 5.47
C ALA A 404 1.99 -13.85 6.00
N ILE A 405 1.73 -14.91 5.24
CA ILE A 405 0.79 -15.97 5.62
C ILE A 405 1.55 -17.27 5.85
N GLY A 406 1.65 -17.71 7.10
CA GLY A 406 2.23 -19.00 7.47
C GLY A 406 1.22 -20.15 7.49
N ASN A 407 1.73 -21.38 7.48
CA ASN A 407 0.94 -22.59 7.71
C ASN A 407 1.50 -23.36 8.91
N LEU A 408 0.73 -23.42 10.00
CA LEU A 408 1.15 -24.07 11.24
C LEU A 408 1.20 -25.60 11.13
N ARG A 409 0.53 -26.17 10.13
CA ARG A 409 0.48 -27.62 9.85
C ARG A 409 1.33 -28.04 8.66
N ASP A 410 2.17 -27.15 8.15
CA ASP A 410 3.09 -27.47 7.06
C ASP A 410 4.28 -28.26 7.61
N HIS A 411 4.42 -29.52 7.20
CA HIS A 411 5.51 -30.37 7.67
C HIS A 411 6.88 -29.88 7.21
N THR A 412 6.92 -29.08 6.13
CA THR A 412 8.15 -28.43 5.69
C THR A 412 8.72 -27.58 6.81
N TYR A 413 7.88 -26.90 7.60
CA TYR A 413 8.29 -25.98 8.65
C TYR A 413 8.11 -26.54 10.07
N ASN A 414 7.12 -27.41 10.26
CA ASN A 414 6.74 -27.96 11.55
C ASN A 414 6.86 -29.49 11.57
N PHE A 415 8.04 -29.97 11.97
CA PHE A 415 8.31 -31.40 12.05
C PHE A 415 7.46 -32.13 13.12
N ASN A 416 6.97 -31.42 14.15
CA ASN A 416 6.13 -32.00 15.21
C ASN A 416 4.79 -32.53 14.70
N VAL A 417 4.35 -32.06 13.53
CA VAL A 417 3.08 -32.47 12.91
C VAL A 417 3.08 -33.95 12.51
N CYS A 418 4.27 -34.53 12.27
CA CYS A 418 4.47 -35.95 12.00
C CYS A 418 5.50 -36.54 12.97
N PRO A 419 5.09 -36.90 14.20
CA PRO A 419 5.99 -37.37 15.27
C PRO A 419 6.41 -38.82 15.04
N ARG A 420 7.25 -39.07 14.03
CA ARG A 420 7.98 -40.35 13.89
C ARG A 420 9.46 -40.22 14.24
N TYR A 421 9.89 -39.03 14.67
CA TYR A 421 11.27 -38.73 15.03
C TYR A 421 11.31 -38.01 16.37
N ASP A 422 11.98 -38.63 17.35
CA ASP A 422 12.15 -38.13 18.72
C ASP A 422 13.12 -36.93 18.82
N ARG A 423 13.54 -36.38 17.67
CA ARG A 423 14.39 -35.20 17.55
C ARG A 423 13.82 -34.32 16.46
N THR A 424 12.94 -33.41 16.81
CA THR A 424 12.61 -32.29 15.92
C THR A 424 13.85 -31.42 15.74
N PRO A 425 14.28 -31.14 14.49
CA PRO A 425 15.52 -30.46 14.24
C PRO A 425 15.56 -29.10 14.95
N ASP A 426 14.49 -28.31 14.86
CA ASP A 426 14.36 -27.01 15.54
C ASP A 426 12.97 -26.37 15.37
N SER A 427 12.29 -26.11 16.48
CA SER A 427 10.97 -25.47 16.50
C SER A 427 10.98 -24.04 15.93
N ARG A 428 12.15 -23.38 15.88
CA ARG A 428 12.32 -22.03 15.34
C ARG A 428 11.96 -21.95 13.86
N PHE A 429 12.09 -23.05 13.11
CA PHE A 429 11.81 -23.07 11.67
C PHE A 429 10.38 -22.67 11.32
N LEU A 430 9.42 -22.98 12.19
CA LEU A 430 8.02 -22.62 11.96
C LEU A 430 7.82 -21.11 11.79
N SER A 431 8.52 -20.33 12.62
CA SER A 431 8.41 -18.87 12.64
C SER A 431 9.24 -18.15 11.57
N THR A 432 9.97 -18.87 10.71
CA THR A 432 10.63 -18.24 9.55
C THR A 432 9.63 -17.75 8.50
N GLN A 433 8.38 -18.19 8.61
CA GLN A 433 7.32 -17.90 7.65
C GLN A 433 6.78 -16.48 7.68
N TRP A 434 7.00 -15.73 8.78
CA TRP A 434 6.36 -14.44 8.97
C TRP A 434 7.20 -13.42 9.73
N VAL A 435 6.87 -12.17 9.49
CA VAL A 435 7.32 -10.99 10.23
C VAL A 435 6.42 -10.74 11.45
N THR A 436 6.74 -9.78 12.30
CA THR A 436 5.87 -9.37 13.42
C THR A 436 4.70 -8.52 12.91
N ASP A 437 3.49 -8.99 13.18
CA ASP A 437 2.24 -8.26 12.95
C ASP A 437 2.22 -6.91 13.67
N GLN A 438 1.66 -5.87 13.05
CA GLN A 438 1.50 -4.54 13.66
C GLN A 438 0.04 -4.18 14.00
N GLY A 439 -0.88 -5.13 13.91
CA GLY A 439 -2.28 -4.94 14.29
C GLY A 439 -3.16 -4.42 13.16
N ASN A 440 -4.34 -3.94 13.54
CA ASN A 440 -5.37 -3.45 12.63
C ASN A 440 -4.93 -2.17 11.93
N ASP A 441 -5.20 -2.07 10.63
CA ASP A 441 -4.93 -0.93 9.73
C ASP A 441 -3.46 -0.49 9.74
N SER A 442 -2.56 -1.44 10.01
CA SER A 442 -1.13 -1.20 10.12
C SER A 442 -0.37 -1.38 8.80
N HIS A 443 -1.02 -1.96 7.79
CA HIS A 443 -0.44 -2.32 6.50
C HIS A 443 0.75 -3.32 6.57
N LEU A 444 1.06 -3.84 7.77
CA LEU A 444 2.07 -4.84 8.03
C LEU A 444 1.46 -6.01 8.80
N TYR A 445 1.10 -7.05 8.06
CA TYR A 445 0.30 -8.15 8.55
C TYR A 445 1.06 -9.47 8.56
N ALA A 446 0.92 -10.21 9.66
CA ALA A 446 1.32 -11.61 9.77
C ALA A 446 0.10 -12.46 10.16
N ARG A 447 -0.18 -13.47 9.35
CA ARG A 447 -1.36 -14.32 9.44
C ARG A 447 -0.99 -15.78 9.36
N VAL A 448 -1.85 -16.67 9.83
CA VAL A 448 -1.61 -18.12 9.76
C VAL A 448 -2.86 -18.92 9.41
N ILE A 449 -2.63 -20.07 8.78
CA ILE A 449 -3.64 -21.14 8.66
C ILE A 449 -3.28 -22.35 9.52
N THR A 450 -4.31 -23.08 9.93
CA THR A 450 -4.23 -24.40 10.57
C THR A 450 -4.91 -25.48 9.74
N GLU A 451 -5.12 -25.20 8.45
CA GLU A 451 -5.84 -26.06 7.53
C GLU A 451 -4.97 -27.21 7.00
N GLY A 452 -5.66 -28.29 6.61
CA GLY A 452 -5.04 -29.51 6.12
C GLY A 452 -4.90 -30.63 7.15
N LYS A 453 -4.86 -31.86 6.64
CA LYS A 453 -4.71 -33.11 7.40
C LYS A 453 -3.46 -33.85 6.88
N PRO A 454 -2.30 -33.59 7.47
CA PRO A 454 -1.02 -34.21 7.09
C PRO A 454 -1.12 -35.74 7.17
N ASN A 455 -0.87 -36.44 6.06
CA ASN A 455 -0.80 -37.90 6.04
C ASN A 455 0.65 -38.36 6.20
N CYS A 456 1.04 -38.66 7.44
CA CYS A 456 2.41 -38.98 7.81
C CYS A 456 2.76 -40.45 7.48
N SER A 457 2.98 -40.74 6.19
CA SER A 457 3.14 -42.13 5.71
C SER A 457 4.57 -42.67 5.74
N ALA A 458 5.61 -41.84 5.56
CA ALA A 458 7.02 -42.28 5.51
C ALA A 458 8.06 -41.17 5.82
N ILE A 459 9.32 -41.60 6.00
CA ILE A 459 10.53 -40.78 6.14
C ILE A 459 10.83 -40.04 4.81
N GLY A 460 11.17 -38.74 4.87
CA GLY A 460 11.66 -37.98 3.70
C GLY A 460 10.60 -37.21 2.90
N GLN A 461 9.39 -37.04 3.42
CA GLN A 461 8.31 -36.29 2.74
C GLN A 461 8.35 -34.80 3.10
N VAL A 462 9.37 -34.07 2.63
CA VAL A 462 9.31 -32.59 2.60
C VAL A 462 8.14 -32.16 1.70
N GLY A 463 7.38 -31.15 2.12
CA GLY A 463 6.26 -30.62 1.33
C GLY A 463 4.87 -31.16 1.72
N ILE A 464 4.74 -32.04 2.74
CA ILE A 464 3.41 -32.43 3.25
C ILE A 464 2.68 -31.18 3.74
N ASN A 465 1.45 -30.99 3.22
CA ASN A 465 0.58 -29.87 3.54
C ASN A 465 1.10 -28.49 3.09
N HIS A 466 2.25 -28.42 2.41
CA HIS A 466 2.86 -27.16 1.95
C HIS A 466 2.01 -26.43 0.90
N ALA A 467 1.30 -27.18 0.06
CA ALA A 467 0.40 -26.65 -0.95
C ALA A 467 -1.04 -26.41 -0.42
N ALA A 468 -1.35 -26.74 0.83
CA ALA A 468 -2.72 -26.59 1.36
C ALA A 468 -3.19 -25.14 1.38
N ILE A 469 -2.25 -24.19 1.50
CA ILE A 469 -2.51 -22.76 1.51
C ILE A 469 -3.22 -22.26 0.23
N PHE A 470 -2.97 -22.89 -0.93
CA PHE A 470 -3.63 -22.55 -2.19
C PHE A 470 -5.13 -22.86 -2.22
N LEU A 471 -5.56 -23.84 -1.42
CA LEU A 471 -6.94 -24.33 -1.39
C LEU A 471 -7.78 -23.66 -0.30
N SER A 472 -7.13 -22.90 0.60
CA SER A 472 -7.82 -22.23 1.70
C SER A 472 -8.67 -21.08 1.19
N THR A 473 -9.98 -21.14 1.41
CA THR A 473 -10.88 -20.02 1.12
C THR A 473 -10.60 -18.82 2.00
N LYS A 474 -10.08 -19.03 3.22
CA LYS A 474 -9.67 -17.93 4.12
C LYS A 474 -8.46 -17.18 3.57
N VAL A 475 -7.49 -17.89 3.01
CA VAL A 475 -6.33 -17.25 2.34
C VAL A 475 -6.80 -16.44 1.13
N GLN A 476 -7.72 -16.98 0.33
CA GLN A 476 -8.31 -16.26 -0.79
C GLN A 476 -9.00 -14.96 -0.33
N THR A 477 -9.81 -15.03 0.73
CA THR A 477 -10.45 -13.83 1.31
C THR A 477 -9.42 -12.84 1.84
N ALA A 478 -8.40 -13.30 2.57
CA ALA A 478 -7.34 -12.45 3.11
C ALA A 478 -6.57 -11.70 2.03
N LEU A 479 -6.25 -12.36 0.90
CA LEU A 479 -5.60 -11.72 -0.23
C LEU A 479 -6.52 -10.68 -0.91
N ILE A 480 -7.83 -10.93 -0.94
CA ILE A 480 -8.80 -9.94 -1.44
C ILE A 480 -8.85 -8.73 -0.50
N GLU A 481 -9.01 -8.93 0.80
CA GLU A 481 -9.02 -7.87 1.83
C GLU A 481 -7.76 -7.01 1.71
N TRP A 482 -6.60 -7.66 1.69
CA TRP A 482 -5.30 -7.03 1.53
C TRP A 482 -5.16 -6.22 0.24
N SER A 483 -5.54 -6.79 -0.91
CA SER A 483 -5.50 -6.08 -2.21
C SER A 483 -6.51 -4.92 -2.34
N GLN A 484 -7.36 -4.74 -1.33
CA GLN A 484 -8.29 -3.61 -1.18
C GLN A 484 -7.82 -2.61 -0.09
N GLY A 485 -6.61 -2.78 0.45
CA GLY A 485 -6.07 -1.95 1.54
C GLY A 485 -6.72 -2.20 2.90
N LYS A 486 -7.42 -3.33 3.08
CA LYS A 486 -8.11 -3.67 4.33
C LYS A 486 -7.26 -4.62 5.16
N THR A 487 -7.45 -4.57 6.47
CA THR A 487 -6.91 -5.56 7.40
C THR A 487 -7.41 -6.97 7.03
N PRO A 488 -6.52 -7.97 6.82
CA PRO A 488 -6.90 -9.34 6.49
C PRO A 488 -7.48 -10.10 7.70
N ALA A 489 -8.70 -9.76 8.11
CA ALA A 489 -9.35 -10.27 9.32
C ALA A 489 -9.86 -11.71 9.19
N SER A 490 -9.95 -12.23 7.97
CA SER A 490 -10.36 -13.61 7.69
C SER A 490 -9.37 -14.68 8.19
N LEU A 491 -8.16 -14.28 8.56
CA LEU A 491 -7.12 -15.15 9.14
C LEU A 491 -6.72 -14.68 10.54
N PRO A 492 -6.38 -15.62 11.45
CA PRO A 492 -5.81 -15.26 12.75
C PRO A 492 -4.39 -14.68 12.60
N VAL A 493 -4.02 -13.82 13.55
CA VAL A 493 -2.67 -13.24 13.66
C VAL A 493 -1.64 -14.35 13.93
N ALA A 494 -0.48 -14.26 13.27
CA ALA A 494 0.62 -15.19 13.49
C ALA A 494 1.19 -15.05 14.91
N PRO A 495 1.57 -16.16 15.57
CA PRO A 495 2.17 -16.08 16.89
C PRO A 495 3.57 -15.46 16.82
N VAL A 496 3.97 -14.75 17.88
CA VAL A 496 5.29 -14.10 17.95
C VAL A 496 6.42 -15.15 18.01
N GLY A 497 6.16 -16.35 18.54
CA GLY A 497 7.09 -17.48 18.61
C GLY A 497 6.41 -18.83 18.34
N PRO A 498 7.19 -19.93 18.30
CA PRO A 498 6.67 -21.28 18.04
C PRO A 498 5.73 -21.81 19.12
#